data_AF-A0A1X1NFX7-F1
#
_entry.id   AF-A0A1X1NFX7-F1
#
_cell.length_a   1.000
_cell.length_b   1.000
_cell.length_c   1.000
_cell.angle_alpha   90.00
_cell.angle_beta   90.00
_cell.angle_gamma   90.00
#
_symmetry.space_group_name_H-M   'P 1'
#
loop_
_entity.id
_entity.type
_entity.pdbx_description
1 polymer ?
#
loop_
_entity_poly.entity_id
_entity_poly.type
_entity_poly.pdbx_seq_one_letter_code
_entity_poly.pdbx_strand_id
1 'polypeptide(L)'
;MRRTSRTLRALATAGLMTVAGVTGGLATAGTATAAESGTLACGWDPDAAAGIAYYNHCANNRVVIRVERHNASGYDQCVGPGRTYLGSTSVIKYAWYAGRLC
;
A
#
# COMPACT_ATOMS: atom_id res chain seq x y z
N MET A 1 -6.23 28.87 59.17
CA MET A 1 -5.77 30.12 58.50
C MET A 1 -6.20 30.08 57.03
N ARG A 2 -6.75 31.20 56.53
CA ARG A 2 -7.05 31.58 55.11
C ARG A 2 -8.20 30.83 54.42
N ARG A 3 -9.39 31.44 54.24
CA ARG A 3 -9.81 32.58 53.41
C ARG A 3 -10.05 32.24 51.92
N THR A 4 -11.34 32.27 51.59
CA THR A 4 -11.95 32.98 50.46
C THR A 4 -12.17 32.21 49.14
N SER A 5 -13.47 32.06 48.89
CA SER A 5 -14.20 31.92 47.64
C SER A 5 -13.61 32.68 46.43
N ARG A 6 -13.71 32.07 45.24
CA ARG A 6 -13.73 32.79 43.97
C ARG A 6 -14.86 32.26 43.07
N THR A 7 -15.88 33.08 42.97
CA THR A 7 -16.95 33.10 41.97
C THR A 7 -16.44 33.32 40.55
N LEU A 8 -17.06 32.59 39.62
CA LEU A 8 -17.56 32.99 38.28
C LEU A 8 -16.66 33.84 37.37
N ARG A 9 -16.43 33.36 36.14
CA ARG A 9 -17.04 33.95 34.92
C ARG A 9 -16.64 33.19 33.66
N ALA A 10 -17.66 32.90 32.86
CA ALA A 10 -17.62 32.34 31.52
C ALA A 10 -16.99 33.30 30.52
N LEU A 11 -16.32 32.77 29.50
CA LEU A 11 -16.22 33.39 28.18
C LEU A 11 -16.32 32.29 27.12
N ALA A 12 -17.54 32.04 26.66
CA ALA A 12 -17.81 31.35 25.41
C ALA A 12 -17.62 32.37 24.28
N THR A 13 -16.48 32.34 23.62
CA THR A 13 -16.22 33.10 22.40
C THR A 13 -16.77 32.33 21.21
N ALA A 14 -17.99 32.69 20.80
CA ALA A 14 -18.54 32.37 19.50
C ALA A 14 -17.71 33.09 18.42
N GLY A 15 -16.93 32.31 17.67
CA GLY A 15 -16.11 32.80 16.56
C GLY A 15 -16.93 32.92 15.27
N LEU A 16 -16.85 34.11 14.68
CA LEU A 16 -17.56 34.62 13.50
C LEU A 16 -17.45 33.74 12.23
N MET A 17 -18.53 33.82 11.46
CA MET A 17 -18.69 33.32 10.08
C MET A 17 -17.56 33.77 9.15
N THR A 18 -17.00 32.85 8.37
CA THR A 18 -16.18 33.13 7.20
C THR A 18 -17.04 32.98 5.93
N VAL A 19 -17.23 34.09 5.22
CA VAL A 19 -17.94 34.13 3.92
C VAL A 19 -16.95 33.88 2.78
N ALA A 20 -17.37 32.95 1.92
CA ALA A 20 -16.96 32.63 0.57
C ALA A 20 -15.86 33.47 -0.11
N GLY A 21 -14.80 32.78 -0.53
CA GLY A 21 -13.94 33.16 -1.64
C GLY A 21 -13.63 31.92 -2.48
N VAL A 22 -14.53 31.54 -3.39
CA VAL A 22 -14.28 30.47 -4.38
C VAL A 22 -13.56 31.09 -5.56
N THR A 23 -12.24 31.22 -5.47
CA THR A 23 -11.39 31.51 -6.62
C THR A 23 -11.15 30.19 -7.36
N GLY A 24 -12.00 29.92 -8.35
CA GLY A 24 -11.83 28.82 -9.29
C GLY A 24 -10.57 29.02 -10.13
N GLY A 25 -9.44 28.55 -9.63
CA GLY A 25 -8.25 28.32 -10.44
C GLY A 25 -8.49 27.09 -11.30
N LEU A 26 -8.54 27.26 -12.62
CA LEU A 26 -8.44 26.14 -13.55
C LEU A 26 -7.07 25.49 -13.32
N ALA A 27 -7.05 24.40 -12.55
CA ALA A 27 -5.88 23.56 -12.41
C ALA A 27 -5.65 22.88 -13.77
N THR A 28 -4.66 23.38 -14.51
CA THR A 28 -4.13 22.70 -15.69
C THR A 28 -3.75 21.29 -15.26
N ALA A 29 -4.45 20.29 -15.79
CA ALA A 29 -4.12 18.88 -15.58
C ALA A 29 -2.68 18.65 -16.03
N GLY A 30 -1.76 18.55 -15.08
CA GLY A 30 -0.39 18.18 -15.35
C GLY A 30 -0.38 16.84 -16.09
N THR A 31 0.40 16.74 -17.14
CA THR A 31 0.66 15.45 -17.80
C THR A 31 1.20 14.49 -16.75
N ALA A 32 0.45 13.42 -16.48
CA ALA A 32 0.91 12.36 -15.58
C ALA A 32 2.17 11.74 -16.18
N THR A 33 3.33 12.11 -15.65
CA THR A 33 4.59 11.46 -15.98
C THR A 33 4.46 10.00 -15.55
N ALA A 34 4.58 9.07 -16.50
CA ALA A 34 4.63 7.65 -16.19
C ALA A 34 5.80 7.41 -15.22
N ALA A 35 5.52 6.85 -14.05
CA ALA A 35 6.55 6.51 -13.09
C ALA A 35 7.51 5.50 -13.74
N GLU A 36 8.80 5.84 -13.74
CA GLU A 36 9.84 4.94 -14.21
C GLU A 36 9.77 3.65 -13.38
N SER A 37 9.64 2.50 -14.06
CA SER A 37 9.58 1.20 -13.41
C SER A 37 10.95 0.89 -12.82
N GLY A 38 11.17 1.30 -11.58
CA GLY A 38 12.36 0.97 -10.82
C GLY A 38 12.57 -0.55 -10.74
N THR A 39 13.82 -0.97 -10.57
CA THR A 39 14.23 -2.37 -10.38
C THR A 39 13.27 -3.08 -9.42
N LEU A 40 12.52 -4.06 -9.94
CA LEU A 40 11.52 -4.80 -9.16
C LEU A 40 12.18 -5.42 -7.92
N ALA A 41 11.57 -5.27 -6.76
CA ALA A 41 12.06 -5.87 -5.54
C ALA A 41 12.09 -7.40 -5.66
N CYS A 42 13.06 -8.06 -5.03
CA CYS A 42 13.08 -9.51 -4.96
C CYS A 42 12.01 -10.01 -3.97
N GLY A 43 11.37 -11.13 -4.29
CA GLY A 43 10.30 -11.73 -3.48
C GLY A 43 8.91 -11.35 -3.97
N TRP A 44 8.01 -11.08 -3.03
CA TRP A 44 6.64 -10.66 -3.32
C TRP A 44 6.60 -9.30 -4.03
N ASP A 45 6.01 -9.27 -5.22
CA ASP A 45 6.01 -8.12 -6.13
C ASP A 45 4.61 -7.90 -6.73
N PRO A 46 3.61 -7.48 -5.92
CA PRO A 46 2.27 -7.25 -6.44
C PRO A 46 2.24 -5.95 -7.24
N ASP A 47 1.71 -6.04 -8.46
CA ASP A 47 1.29 -4.88 -9.22
C ASP A 47 -0.10 -4.45 -8.73
N ALA A 48 -0.12 -3.55 -7.74
CA ALA A 48 -1.35 -3.06 -7.15
C ALA A 48 -2.20 -2.25 -8.15
N ALA A 49 -1.58 -1.58 -9.12
CA ALA A 49 -2.29 -0.81 -10.13
C ALA A 49 -3.02 -1.72 -11.12
N ALA A 50 -2.38 -2.82 -11.53
CA ALA A 50 -2.98 -3.82 -12.42
C ALA A 50 -3.82 -4.88 -11.70
N GLY A 51 -3.75 -4.96 -10.36
CA GLY A 51 -4.42 -6.00 -9.58
C GLY A 51 -3.81 -7.40 -9.81
N ILE A 52 -2.51 -7.46 -10.10
CA ILE A 52 -1.80 -8.69 -10.44
C ILE A 52 -0.74 -9.02 -9.39
N ALA A 53 -0.73 -10.27 -8.93
CA ALA A 53 0.28 -10.79 -8.03
C ALA A 53 1.45 -11.40 -8.82
N TYR A 54 2.67 -10.96 -8.50
CA TYR A 54 3.88 -11.59 -8.99
C TYR A 54 4.81 -11.99 -7.84
N TYR A 55 5.76 -12.87 -8.18
CA TYR A 55 6.94 -13.15 -7.37
C TYR A 55 8.18 -12.97 -8.24
N ASN A 56 9.09 -12.09 -7.83
CA ASN A 56 10.33 -11.82 -8.54
C ASN A 56 11.51 -12.54 -7.88
N HIS A 57 12.12 -13.49 -8.58
CA HIS A 57 13.27 -14.22 -8.08
C HIS A 57 14.57 -13.68 -8.69
N CYS A 58 15.42 -13.06 -7.89
CA CYS A 58 16.59 -12.36 -8.42
C CYS A 58 17.83 -13.24 -8.62
N ALA A 59 17.88 -14.43 -7.99
CA ALA A 59 19.06 -15.29 -8.05
C ALA A 59 19.03 -16.19 -9.28
N ASN A 60 20.20 -16.59 -9.79
CA ASN A 60 20.33 -17.45 -10.98
C ASN A 60 20.17 -18.95 -10.66
N ASN A 61 19.15 -19.30 -9.88
CA ASN A 61 18.77 -20.67 -9.53
C ASN A 61 17.24 -20.80 -9.53
N ARG A 62 16.72 -22.00 -9.30
CA ARG A 62 15.29 -22.24 -9.14
C ARG A 62 14.98 -22.51 -7.68
N VAL A 63 13.88 -21.94 -7.21
CA VAL A 63 13.45 -22.03 -5.82
C VAL A 63 12.00 -22.43 -5.73
N VAL A 64 11.65 -23.14 -4.66
CA VAL A 64 10.24 -23.32 -4.33
C VAL A 64 9.75 -22.11 -3.56
N ILE A 65 8.63 -21.57 -4.01
CA ILE A 65 7.87 -20.56 -3.26
C ILE A 65 6.61 -21.16 -2.69
N ARG A 66 6.19 -20.64 -1.54
CA ARG A 66 4.87 -20.84 -0.97
C ARG A 66 3.98 -19.69 -1.40
N VAL A 67 2.87 -20.00 -2.07
CA VAL A 67 1.85 -19.03 -2.47
C VAL A 67 0.64 -19.18 -1.57
N GLU A 68 0.20 -18.10 -0.95
CA GLU A 68 -1.00 -18.06 -0.10
C GLU A 68 -2.18 -17.46 -0.84
N ARG A 69 -3.38 -17.97 -0.54
CA ARG A 69 -4.64 -17.52 -1.14
C ARG A 69 -5.61 -17.03 -0.07
N HIS A 70 -6.52 -16.14 -0.41
CA HIS A 70 -7.47 -15.55 0.55
C HIS A 70 -8.51 -16.56 1.08
N ASN A 71 -9.07 -17.40 0.19
CA ASN A 71 -10.20 -18.29 0.51
C ASN A 71 -9.93 -19.76 0.13
N ALA A 72 -8.65 -20.14 0.03
CA ALA A 72 -8.23 -21.48 -0.33
C ALA A 72 -6.87 -21.79 0.31
N SER A 73 -6.53 -23.07 0.43
CA SER A 73 -5.19 -23.47 0.88
C SER A 73 -4.12 -22.91 -0.04
N GLY A 74 -2.97 -22.53 0.51
CA GLY A 74 -1.80 -22.18 -0.29
C GLY A 74 -1.26 -23.37 -1.09
N TYR A 75 -0.33 -23.09 -2.00
CA TYR A 75 0.36 -24.11 -2.80
C TYR A 75 1.84 -23.79 -2.94
N ASP A 76 2.63 -24.83 -3.20
CA ASP A 76 4.05 -24.70 -3.48
C ASP A 76 4.26 -24.74 -4.99
N GLN A 77 5.15 -23.88 -5.50
CA GLN A 77 5.52 -23.89 -6.91
C GLN A 77 7.02 -23.62 -7.08
N CYS A 78 7.63 -24.31 -8.05
CA CYS A 78 8.99 -24.04 -8.47
C CYS A 78 9.05 -22.85 -9.43
N VAL A 79 9.87 -21.84 -9.13
CA VAL A 79 10.07 -20.65 -9.96
C VAL A 79 11.55 -20.45 -10.28
N GLY A 80 11.83 -19.93 -11.48
CA GLY A 80 13.18 -19.58 -11.92
C GLY A 80 13.46 -18.08 -11.76
N PRO A 81 14.64 -17.62 -12.21
CA PRO A 81 15.04 -16.22 -12.16
C PRO A 81 14.05 -15.32 -12.93
N GLY A 82 13.83 -14.11 -12.41
CA GLY A 82 12.91 -13.12 -12.95
C GLY A 82 11.52 -13.13 -12.30
N ARG A 83 10.60 -12.39 -12.91
CA ARG A 83 9.25 -12.17 -12.41
C ARG A 83 8.30 -13.27 -12.89
N THR A 84 7.71 -13.98 -11.93
CA THR A 84 6.73 -15.03 -12.15
C THR A 84 5.33 -14.51 -11.84
N TYR A 85 4.41 -14.65 -12.80
CA TYR A 85 2.99 -14.36 -12.60
C TYR A 85 2.33 -15.43 -11.72
N LEU A 86 1.61 -15.01 -10.69
CA LEU A 86 0.93 -15.91 -9.75
C LEU A 86 -0.60 -15.89 -9.87
N GLY A 87 -1.16 -14.82 -10.43
CA GLY A 87 -2.61 -14.63 -10.54
C GLY A 87 -3.06 -13.21 -10.20
N SER A 88 -4.36 -13.04 -9.95
CA SER A 88 -4.92 -11.79 -9.45
C SER A 88 -4.66 -11.60 -7.96
N THR A 89 -4.43 -10.36 -7.51
CA THR A 89 -4.33 -10.00 -6.09
C THR A 89 -5.62 -10.22 -5.31
N SER A 90 -6.78 -10.34 -5.98
CA SER A 90 -8.03 -10.73 -5.31
C SER A 90 -8.06 -12.21 -4.90
N VAL A 91 -7.18 -13.04 -5.48
CA VAL A 91 -7.05 -14.47 -5.18
C VAL A 91 -5.80 -14.75 -4.36
N ILE A 92 -4.67 -14.15 -4.76
CA ILE A 92 -3.35 -14.36 -4.16
C ILE A 92 -3.09 -13.31 -3.07
N LYS A 93 -2.86 -13.78 -1.84
CA LYS A 93 -2.62 -12.95 -0.66
C LYS A 93 -1.15 -12.52 -0.57
N TYR A 94 -0.25 -13.48 -0.76
CA TYR A 94 1.18 -13.30 -0.54
C TYR A 94 1.96 -14.47 -1.14
N ALA A 95 3.27 -14.31 -1.34
CA ALA A 95 4.17 -15.41 -1.67
C ALA A 95 5.58 -15.20 -1.10
N TRP A 96 6.24 -16.28 -0.68
CA TRP A 96 7.60 -16.23 -0.12
C TRP A 96 8.42 -17.47 -0.48
N TYR A 97 9.74 -17.36 -0.40
CA TYR A 97 10.67 -18.47 -0.55
C TYR A 97 10.46 -19.54 0.52
N ALA A 98 10.21 -20.79 0.10
CA ALA A 98 9.93 -21.91 1.01
C ALA A 98 11.20 -22.53 1.64
N GLY A 99 12.39 -21.94 1.45
CA GLY A 99 13.63 -22.41 2.07
C GLY A 99 14.33 -23.55 1.34
N ARG A 100 13.87 -23.94 0.14
CA ARG A 100 14.46 -25.05 -0.64
C ARG A 100 14.50 -24.78 -2.14
N LEU A 101 15.49 -25.38 -2.80
CA LEU A 101 15.62 -25.39 -4.26
C LEU A 101 14.66 -26.39 -4.91
N CYS A 102 14.57 -26.25 -6.23
CA CYS A 102 14.03 -27.16 -7.22
C CYS A 102 14.87 -26.94 -8.51
#